data_AF-A0A2T6D002-F1
#
_entry.id   AF-A0A2T6D002-F1
#
_cell.length_a   1.000
_cell.length_b   1.000
_cell.length_c   1.000
_cell.angle_alpha   90.00
_cell.angle_beta   90.00
_cell.angle_gamma   90.00
#
_symmetry.space_group_name_H-M   'P 1'
#
loop_
_entity.id
_entity.type
_entity.pdbx_description
1 polymer ?
#
loop_
_entity_poly.entity_id
_entity_poly.type
_entity_poly.pdbx_seq_one_letter_code
_entity_poly.pdbx_strand_id
1 'polypeptide(L)' 'MKRLLVCAALLFGGCQTVRLDNAARLAARPDFPAAKAAAPEWCRDAMKTINQLEYQLERR' A
#
# COMPACT_ATOMS: atom_id res chain seq x y z
N MET A 1 -12.69 19.15 33.44
CA MET A 1 -13.13 17.93 32.71
C MET A 1 -13.30 18.14 31.21
N LYS A 2 -13.99 19.18 30.72
CA LYS A 2 -14.13 19.47 29.27
C LYS A 2 -12.81 19.66 28.49
N ARG A 3 -11.76 20.21 29.13
CA ARG A 3 -10.44 20.43 28.48
C ARG A 3 -9.64 19.14 28.26
N LEU A 4 -9.85 18.10 29.08
CA LEU A 4 -9.17 16.81 28.90
C LEU A 4 -9.71 16.03 27.70
N LEU A 5 -11.02 16.14 27.39
CA LEU A 5 -11.62 15.46 26.25
C LEU A 5 -11.11 15.97 24.89
N VAL A 6 -10.74 17.25 24.79
CA VAL A 6 -10.26 17.85 23.53
C VAL A 6 -8.84 17.36 23.19
N CYS A 7 -7.97 17.18 24.19
CA CYS A 7 -6.62 16.65 23.96
C CYS A 7 -6.63 15.18 23.52
N ALA A 8 -7.60 14.38 24.00
CA ALA A 8 -7.74 12.99 23.61
C ALA A 8 -8.17 12.83 22.14
N ALA A 9 -8.99 13.75 21.60
CA ALA A 9 -9.45 13.71 20.22
C ALA A 9 -8.35 14.00 19.18
N LEU A 10 -7.30 14.76 19.56
CA LEU A 10 -6.19 15.09 18.66
C LEU A 10 -5.19 13.94 18.47
N LEU A 11 -5.20 12.93 19.36
CA LEU A 11 -4.35 11.74 19.25
C LEU A 11 -4.93 10.66 18.31
N PHE A 12 -6.20 10.81 17.90
CA PHE A 12 -6.86 9.93 16.93
C PHE A 12 -7.00 10.58 15.54
N GLY A 13 -6.32 11.71 15.30
CA GLY A 13 -6.13 12.27 13.96
C GLY A 13 -5.32 11.27 13.13
N GLY A 14 -6.04 10.47 12.34
CA GLY A 14 -5.58 9.19 11.82
C GLY A 14 -4.27 9.22 11.04
N CYS A 15 -3.44 8.21 11.31
CA CYS A 15 -2.50 7.72 10.30
C CYS A 15 -3.32 7.26 9.09
N GLN A 16 -3.51 8.14 8.11
CA GLN A 16 -3.95 7.79 6.78
C GLN A 16 -2.79 7.01 6.12
N THR A 17 -2.75 5.71 6.33
CA THR A 17 -1.82 4.84 5.60
C THR A 17 -2.34 4.70 4.19
N VAL A 18 -1.55 5.12 3.21
CA VAL A 18 -1.83 4.88 1.81
C VAL A 18 -1.94 3.37 1.58
N ARG A 19 -3.09 2.92 1.09
CA ARG A 19 -3.39 1.49 0.92
C ARG A 19 -2.79 1.02 -0.42
N LEU A 20 -1.71 0.25 -0.35
CA LEU A 20 -0.99 -0.31 -1.51
C LEU A 20 -1.41 -1.76 -1.74
N ASP A 21 -2.57 -1.95 -2.36
CA ASP A 21 -3.25 -3.25 -2.43
C ASP A 21 -3.03 -3.99 -3.73
N ASN A 22 -2.81 -3.28 -4.85
CA ASN A 22 -2.76 -3.88 -6.16
C ASN A 22 -1.53 -4.77 -6.33
N ALA A 23 -0.39 -4.37 -5.78
CA ALA A 23 0.78 -5.23 -5.75
C ALA A 23 0.49 -6.53 -4.96
N ALA A 24 -0.10 -6.43 -3.77
CA ALA A 24 -0.48 -7.60 -2.97
C ALA A 24 -1.46 -8.51 -3.71
N ARG A 25 -2.47 -7.92 -4.37
CA ARG A 25 -3.44 -8.65 -5.21
C ARG A 25 -2.76 -9.35 -6.40
N LEU A 26 -1.77 -8.74 -7.02
CA LEU A 26 -1.01 -9.35 -8.11
C LEU A 26 -0.19 -10.54 -7.62
N ALA A 27 0.49 -10.40 -6.48
CA ALA A 27 1.26 -11.48 -5.86
C ALA A 27 0.40 -12.67 -5.42
N ALA A 28 -0.87 -12.43 -5.08
CA ALA A 28 -1.82 -13.47 -4.70
C ALA A 28 -2.34 -14.31 -5.88
N ARG A 29 -2.01 -13.95 -7.13
CA ARG A 29 -2.49 -14.72 -8.29
C ARG A 29 -1.82 -16.10 -8.37
N PRO A 30 -2.55 -17.15 -8.77
CA PRO A 30 -2.00 -18.50 -8.90
C PRO A 30 -0.82 -18.62 -9.88
N ASP A 31 -0.77 -17.76 -10.91
CA ASP A 31 0.26 -17.73 -11.94
C ASP A 31 1.49 -16.87 -11.57
N PHE A 32 1.42 -16.10 -10.47
CA PHE A 32 2.51 -15.25 -10.03
C PHE A 32 3.82 -16.02 -9.73
N PRO A 33 3.80 -17.20 -9.08
CA PRO A 33 5.03 -17.98 -8.86
C PRO A 33 5.75 -18.36 -10.16
N ALA A 34 5.00 -18.71 -11.21
CA ALA A 34 5.56 -19.04 -12.51
C ALA A 34 6.20 -17.82 -13.18
N ALA A 35 5.51 -16.67 -13.16
CA ALA A 35 6.04 -15.41 -13.68
C ALA A 35 7.31 -14.97 -12.93
N LYS A 36 7.32 -15.05 -11.60
CA LYS A 36 8.47 -14.73 -10.76
C LYS A 36 9.68 -15.63 -11.05
N ALA A 37 9.45 -16.91 -11.31
CA ALA A 37 10.52 -17.84 -11.67
C ALA A 37 11.08 -17.56 -13.07
N ALA A 38 10.23 -17.24 -14.04
CA ALA A 38 10.63 -16.97 -15.41
C ALA A 38 11.35 -15.61 -15.59
N ALA A 39 10.93 -14.58 -14.84
CA ALA A 39 11.44 -13.22 -14.99
C ALA A 39 11.50 -12.45 -13.65
N PRO A 40 12.41 -12.81 -12.74
CA PRO A 40 12.41 -12.30 -11.35
C PRO A 40 12.61 -10.79 -11.24
N GLU A 41 13.56 -10.23 -11.99
CA GLU A 41 13.82 -8.78 -11.94
C GLU A 41 12.70 -7.97 -12.60
N TRP A 42 12.12 -8.47 -13.69
CA TRP A 42 10.94 -7.86 -14.29
C TRP A 42 9.76 -7.82 -13.31
N CYS A 43 9.48 -8.94 -12.63
CA CYS A 43 8.43 -8.97 -11.59
C CYS A 43 8.73 -8.00 -10.44
N ARG A 44 10.00 -7.89 -10.00
CA ARG A 44 10.38 -6.95 -8.94
C ARG A 44 10.09 -5.51 -9.35
N ASP A 45 10.52 -5.11 -10.55
CA ASP A 45 10.37 -3.74 -11.03
C ASP A 45 8.92 -3.39 -11.34
N ALA A 46 8.16 -4.33 -11.89
CA ALA A 46 6.72 -4.18 -12.09
C ALA A 46 6.00 -3.92 -10.75
N MET A 47 6.31 -4.69 -9.71
CA MET A 47 5.68 -4.55 -8.40
C MET A 47 6.02 -3.22 -7.72
N LYS A 48 7.28 -2.75 -7.84
CA LYS A 48 7.68 -1.41 -7.37
C LYS A 48 6.94 -0.31 -8.12
N THR A 49 6.81 -0.44 -9.44
CA THR A 49 6.12 0.53 -10.29
C THR A 49 4.65 0.62 -9.90
N ILE A 50 3.97 -0.53 -9.69
CA ILE A 50 2.59 -0.58 -9.22
C ILE A 50 2.44 0.15 -7.87
N ASN A 51 3.29 -0.15 -6.89
CA ASN A 51 3.26 0.52 -5.58
C ASN A 51 3.44 2.05 -5.72
N GLN A 52 4.35 2.50 -6.58
CA GLN A 52 4.58 3.91 -6.82
C GLN A 52 3.36 4.59 -7.46
N LEU A 53 2.72 3.94 -8.43
CA LEU A 53 1.52 4.46 -9.09
C LEU A 53 0.33 4.51 -8.13
N GLU A 54 0.10 3.46 -7.33
CA GLU A 54 -0.93 3.46 -6.29
C GLU A 54 -0.72 4.60 -5.30
N TYR A 55 0.52 4.77 -4.85
CA TYR A 55 0.86 5.88 -3.95
C TYR A 55 0.57 7.25 -4.57
N GLN A 56 0.80 7.43 -5.87
CA GLN A 56 0.47 8.67 -6.57
C GLN A 56 -1.04 8.89 -6.73
N LEU A 57 -1.83 7.83 -6.90
CA LEU A 57 -3.28 7.91 -7.01
C LEU A 57 -3.93 8.30 -5.68
N GLU A 58 -3.50 7.68 -4.58
CA GLU A 58 -4.03 7.92 -3.23
C GLU A 58 -3.63 9.28 -2.65
N ARG A 59 -2.63 9.94 -3.24
CA ARG A 59 -2.18 11.29 -2.85
C ARG A 59 -2.87 12.43 -3.60
N ARG A 60 -3.70 12.13 -4.59
CA ARG A 60 -4.51 13.13 -5.32
C ARG A 60 -5.82 13.36 -4.60
#